data_AF-A0A961MCK9-F1
#
_entry.id   AF-A0A961MCK9-F1
#
_cell.length_a   1.000
_cell.length_b   1.000
_cell.length_c   1.000
_cell.angle_alpha   90.00
_cell.angle_beta   90.00
_cell.angle_gamma   90.00
#
_symmetry.space_group_name_H-M   'P 1'
#
loop_
_entity.id
_entity.type
_entity.pdbx_description
1 polymer ?
#
loop_
_entity_poly.entity_id
_entity_poly.type
_entity_poly.pdbx_seq_one_letter_code
_entity_poly.pdbx_strand_id
1 'polypeptide(L)'
;MFDFMKFTVVAAMGAAVLGATDARAQNYNLAPSYGSITLNAGFLPDPRTRTVRAGGDNYFSGGGGCPGGGWFANAPDYRLYYRAGGYPLTIYVNAPGDTMLLV
;
A
#
# COMPACT_ATOMS: atom_id res chain seq x y z
N MET A 1 19.95 48.91 48.43
CA MET A 1 19.25 47.87 49.21
C MET A 1 17.80 47.92 48.77
N PHE A 2 17.26 47.13 47.85
CA PHE A 2 17.50 45.77 47.33
C PHE A 2 17.19 45.80 45.81
N ASP A 3 18.08 45.36 44.92
CA ASP A 3 18.22 44.02 44.32
C ASP A 3 17.13 43.58 43.30
N PHE A 4 17.61 42.88 42.27
CA PHE A 4 17.02 42.59 40.97
C PHE A 4 15.71 41.79 40.96
N MET A 5 14.82 42.07 39.99
CA MET A 5 13.86 41.07 39.50
C MET A 5 13.92 40.98 37.97
N LYS A 6 14.84 40.14 37.48
CA LYS A 6 14.89 39.69 36.09
C LYS A 6 13.67 38.80 35.84
N PHE A 7 12.73 39.25 35.02
CA PHE A 7 11.69 38.39 34.46
C PHE A 7 12.32 37.50 33.38
N THR A 8 12.81 36.33 33.79
CA THR A 8 13.22 35.29 32.85
C THR A 8 11.95 34.57 32.39
N VAL A 9 11.49 34.90 31.18
CA VAL A 9 10.46 34.12 30.49
C VAL A 9 11.10 32.79 30.11
N VAL A 10 10.72 31.71 30.80
CA VAL A 10 11.09 30.34 30.41
C VAL A 10 10.21 29.94 29.24
N ALA A 11 10.77 29.99 28.03
CA ALA A 11 10.15 29.40 26.85
C ALA A 11 10.25 27.87 26.97
N ALA A 12 9.18 27.22 27.41
CA ALA A 12 9.05 25.77 27.30
C ALA A 12 8.80 25.41 25.83
N MET A 13 9.87 25.19 25.06
CA MET A 13 9.78 24.53 23.77
C MET A 13 9.45 23.05 23.99
N GLY A 14 8.16 22.74 24.07
CA GLY A 14 7.68 21.37 23.92
C GLY A 14 7.96 20.92 22.49
N ALA A 15 9.05 20.18 22.28
CA ALA A 15 9.29 19.51 21.01
C ALA A 15 8.23 18.41 20.84
N ALA A 16 7.15 18.73 20.15
CA ALA A 16 6.22 17.73 19.66
C ALA A 16 6.98 16.86 18.65
N VAL A 17 7.41 15.67 19.09
CA VAL A 17 7.91 14.64 18.17
C VAL A 17 6.69 14.19 17.36
N LEU A 18 6.53 14.79 16.18
CA LEU A 18 5.65 14.28 15.15
C LEU A 18 6.21 12.92 14.73
N GLY A 19 5.76 11.85 15.39
CA GLY A 19 6.07 10.50 14.98
C GLY A 19 5.53 10.29 13.58
N ALA A 20 6.43 10.14 12.60
CA ALA A 20 6.04 9.68 11.28
C ALA A 20 5.40 8.29 11.45
N THR A 21 4.10 8.20 11.20
CA THR A 21 3.44 6.90 11.07
C THR A 21 3.97 6.28 9.79
N ASP A 22 4.82 5.27 9.90
CA ASP A 22 5.18 4.44 8.74
C ASP A 22 3.88 3.94 8.11
N ALA A 23 3.60 4.36 6.88
CA ALA A 23 2.61 3.66 6.06
C ALA A 23 3.17 2.26 5.80
N ARG A 24 2.69 1.27 6.55
CA ARG A 24 3.06 -0.14 6.39
C ARG A 24 2.39 -0.65 5.11
N ALA A 25 3.01 -0.37 3.97
CA ALA A 25 2.65 -0.96 2.68
C ALA A 25 2.95 -2.47 2.66
N GLN A 26 2.44 -3.17 1.64
CA GLN A 26 2.83 -4.56 1.38
C GLN A 26 4.34 -4.69 1.18
N ASN A 27 4.93 -5.76 1.70
CA ASN A 27 6.28 -6.15 1.34
C ASN A 27 6.26 -7.02 0.08
N TYR A 28 6.36 -6.38 -1.08
CA TYR A 28 6.32 -7.06 -2.38
C TYR A 28 7.45 -8.08 -2.60
N ASN A 29 8.53 -8.03 -1.80
CA ASN A 29 9.66 -8.97 -1.88
C ASN A 29 9.33 -10.36 -1.31
N LEU A 30 8.30 -10.49 -0.47
CA LEU A 30 7.86 -11.78 0.06
C LEU A 30 7.34 -12.70 -1.06
N ALA A 31 7.42 -14.02 -0.84
CA ALA A 31 6.95 -15.00 -1.81
C ALA A 31 5.43 -14.87 -2.04
N PRO A 32 4.95 -14.85 -3.30
CA PRO A 32 3.53 -14.70 -3.58
C PRO A 32 2.74 -15.98 -3.31
N SER A 33 1.58 -15.86 -2.65
CA SER A 33 0.76 -17.00 -2.22
C SER A 33 0.19 -17.84 -3.37
N TYR A 34 -0.08 -17.21 -4.52
CA TYR A 34 -0.68 -17.83 -5.70
C TYR A 34 0.27 -17.92 -6.89
N GLY A 35 1.57 -17.64 -6.68
CA GLY A 35 2.63 -17.79 -7.69
C GLY A 35 2.91 -16.51 -8.49
N SER A 36 3.56 -16.69 -9.64
CA SER A 36 3.99 -15.59 -10.50
C SER A 36 3.85 -15.92 -11.98
N ILE A 37 3.84 -14.88 -12.83
CA ILE A 37 3.89 -15.00 -14.29
C ILE A 37 4.78 -13.93 -14.89
N THR A 38 5.42 -14.27 -16.01
CA THR A 38 6.17 -13.32 -16.85
C THR A 38 5.42 -13.13 -18.16
N LEU A 39 5.09 -11.89 -18.51
CA LEU A 39 4.38 -11.53 -19.74
C LEU A 39 5.12 -10.42 -20.48
N ASN A 40 5.05 -10.45 -21.81
CA ASN A 40 5.44 -9.34 -22.67
C ASN A 40 4.18 -8.71 -23.27
N ALA A 41 4.22 -7.43 -23.61
CA ALA A 41 3.12 -6.79 -24.35
C ALA A 41 2.73 -7.59 -25.61
N GLY A 42 1.43 -7.72 -25.86
CA GLY A 42 0.88 -8.61 -26.91
C GLY A 42 0.82 -10.09 -26.53
N PHE A 43 0.80 -10.42 -25.23
CA PHE A 43 0.68 -11.80 -24.76
C PHE A 43 -0.65 -12.45 -25.20
N LEU A 44 -0.62 -13.77 -25.39
CA LEU A 44 -1.80 -14.59 -25.63
C LEU A 44 -1.83 -15.78 -24.64
N PRO A 45 -3.02 -16.23 -24.22
CA PRO A 45 -4.30 -15.54 -24.37
C PRO A 45 -4.36 -14.25 -23.54
N ASP A 46 -5.08 -13.24 -24.02
CA ASP A 46 -5.41 -12.01 -23.30
C ASP A 46 -6.94 -11.95 -23.12
N PRO A 47 -7.47 -12.01 -21.88
CA PRO A 47 -6.78 -11.92 -20.59
C PRO A 47 -6.10 -13.22 -20.11
N ARG A 48 -5.04 -13.07 -19.31
CA ARG A 48 -4.52 -14.12 -18.42
C ARG A 48 -5.22 -14.03 -17.07
N THR A 49 -5.81 -15.12 -16.60
CA THR A 49 -6.60 -15.16 -15.36
C THR A 49 -5.92 -16.01 -14.29
N ARG A 50 -6.10 -15.60 -13.02
CA ARG A 50 -5.69 -16.36 -11.84
C ARG A 50 -6.71 -16.18 -10.73
N THR A 51 -7.20 -17.29 -10.19
CA THR A 51 -8.08 -17.29 -9.02
C THR A 51 -7.24 -17.17 -7.75
N VAL A 52 -7.59 -16.21 -6.90
CA VAL A 52 -6.96 -15.97 -5.59
C VAL A 52 -8.06 -15.71 -4.56
N ARG A 53 -7.71 -15.72 -3.26
CA ARG A 53 -8.61 -15.29 -2.18
C ARG A 53 -8.21 -13.90 -1.72
N ALA A 54 -9.12 -12.94 -1.84
CA ALA A 54 -8.89 -11.59 -1.32
C ALA A 54 -8.86 -11.56 0.22
N GLY A 55 -8.14 -10.58 0.78
CA GLY A 55 -8.05 -10.32 2.22
C GLY A 55 -6.63 -10.46 2.77
N GLY A 56 -6.54 -10.62 4.09
CA GLY A 56 -5.31 -10.76 4.85
C GLY A 56 -5.43 -10.05 6.20
N ASP A 57 -4.35 -10.03 6.97
CA ASP A 57 -4.38 -9.56 8.36
C ASP A 57 -4.06 -8.06 8.50
N ASN A 58 -3.67 -7.39 7.41
CA ASN A 58 -3.45 -5.96 7.40
C ASN A 58 -4.69 -5.22 6.90
N TYR A 59 -4.99 -4.08 7.52
CA TYR A 59 -6.11 -3.24 7.15
C TYR A 59 -5.63 -1.89 6.61
N PHE A 60 -6.10 -1.52 5.43
CA PHE A 60 -5.98 -0.20 4.86
C PHE A 60 -7.25 0.58 5.18
N SER A 61 -7.15 1.69 5.88
CA SER A 61 -8.29 2.50 6.33
C SER A 61 -8.86 3.46 5.27
N GLY A 62 -8.44 3.31 4.02
CA GLY A 62 -8.85 4.18 2.92
C GLY A 62 -7.93 5.37 2.67
N GLY A 63 -7.97 5.89 1.44
CA GLY A 63 -7.09 6.95 0.94
C GLY A 63 -6.79 6.79 -0.55
N GLY A 64 -6.14 7.78 -1.19
CA GLY A 64 -5.65 7.66 -2.57
C GLY A 64 -6.70 7.27 -3.63
N GLY A 65 -7.97 7.65 -3.44
CA GLY A 65 -9.06 7.29 -4.35
C GLY A 65 -9.82 6.01 -3.99
N CYS A 66 -9.44 5.31 -2.92
CA CYS A 66 -10.16 4.15 -2.38
C CYS A 66 -10.67 4.47 -0.96
N PRO A 67 -11.86 5.08 -0.80
CA PRO A 67 -12.35 5.54 0.50
C PRO A 67 -12.85 4.41 1.43
N GLY A 68 -13.24 3.26 0.88
CA GLY A 68 -13.77 2.13 1.66
C GLY A 68 -12.72 1.33 2.43
N GLY A 69 -11.43 1.51 2.08
CA GLY A 69 -10.38 0.68 2.63
C GLY A 69 -10.54 -0.79 2.29
N GLY A 70 -9.80 -1.65 3.00
CA GLY A 70 -9.94 -3.10 2.86
C GLY A 70 -8.81 -3.88 3.52
N TRP A 71 -8.92 -5.20 3.42
CA TRP A 71 -7.98 -6.13 4.02
C TRP A 71 -7.03 -6.70 2.96
N PHE A 72 -5.75 -6.80 3.31
CA PHE A 72 -4.70 -7.29 2.41
C PHE A 72 -3.64 -8.10 3.17
N ALA A 73 -3.04 -9.07 2.48
CA ALA A 73 -1.90 -9.83 3.02
C ALA A 73 -0.61 -9.02 2.90
N ASN A 74 0.35 -9.19 3.81
CA ASN A 74 1.65 -8.49 3.71
C ASN A 74 2.43 -8.93 2.45
N ALA A 75 2.40 -10.23 2.14
CA ALA A 75 2.96 -10.78 0.92
C ALA A 75 1.98 -10.58 -0.25
N PRO A 76 2.45 -10.43 -1.51
CA PRO A 76 1.57 -10.37 -2.67
C PRO A 76 0.75 -11.64 -2.84
N ASP A 77 -0.47 -11.52 -3.33
CA ASP A 77 -1.23 -12.70 -3.76
C ASP A 77 -0.64 -13.31 -5.03
N TYR A 78 -0.35 -12.47 -6.02
CA TYR A 78 0.19 -12.89 -7.31
C TYR A 78 1.24 -11.90 -7.80
N ARG A 79 2.28 -12.39 -8.47
CA ARG A 79 3.36 -11.53 -9.00
C ARG A 79 3.39 -11.53 -10.52
N LEU A 80 3.34 -10.35 -11.11
CA LEU A 80 3.50 -10.13 -12.54
C LEU A 80 4.88 -9.50 -12.83
N TYR A 81 5.68 -10.17 -13.65
CA TYR A 81 6.85 -9.58 -14.31
C TYR A 81 6.45 -9.18 -15.73
N TYR A 82 6.26 -7.90 -15.99
CA TYR A 82 5.78 -7.41 -17.28
C TYR A 82 6.86 -6.66 -18.05
N ARG A 83 7.02 -7.01 -19.33
CA ARG A 83 7.78 -6.19 -20.29
C ARG A 83 6.82 -5.39 -21.16
N ALA A 84 6.87 -4.07 -20.99
CA ALA A 84 6.01 -3.13 -21.71
C ALA A 84 6.32 -3.06 -23.22
N GLY A 85 5.33 -2.60 -23.98
CA GLY A 85 5.39 -2.38 -25.42
C GLY A 85 4.38 -1.30 -25.83
N GLY A 86 3.82 -1.36 -27.04
CA GLY A 86 2.94 -0.33 -27.59
C GLY A 86 1.47 -0.34 -27.11
N TYR A 87 1.11 -1.22 -26.18
CA TYR A 87 -0.26 -1.41 -25.70
C TYR A 87 -0.38 -1.12 -24.19
N PRO A 88 -1.52 -0.61 -23.70
CA PRO A 88 -1.75 -0.45 -22.27
C PRO A 88 -1.88 -1.81 -21.57
N LEU A 89 -1.45 -1.87 -20.30
CA LEU A 89 -1.69 -3.01 -19.42
C LEU A 89 -2.93 -2.75 -18.56
N THR A 90 -3.93 -3.62 -18.66
CA THR A 90 -5.12 -3.58 -17.79
C THR A 90 -5.04 -4.67 -16.75
N ILE A 91 -5.21 -4.31 -15.48
CA ILE A 91 -5.34 -5.24 -14.36
C ILE A 91 -6.71 -4.97 -13.74
N TYR A 92 -7.52 -6.02 -13.60
CA TYR A 92 -8.85 -5.92 -13.01
C TYR A 92 -9.14 -7.15 -12.15
N VAL A 93 -10.11 -6.99 -11.26
CA VAL A 93 -10.65 -8.08 -10.44
C VAL A 93 -12.12 -8.30 -10.78
N ASN A 94 -12.55 -9.55 -10.85
CA ASN A 94 -13.96 -9.93 -10.90
C ASN A 94 -14.25 -10.77 -9.65
N ALA A 95 -15.17 -10.31 -8.83
CA ALA A 95 -15.48 -10.92 -7.54
C ALA A 95 -17.00 -10.85 -7.27
N PRO A 96 -17.56 -11.80 -6.50
CA PRO A 96 -18.98 -11.81 -6.14
C PRO A 96 -19.37 -10.76 -5.10
N GLY A 97 -18.41 -10.03 -4.53
CA GLY A 97 -18.64 -8.96 -3.56
C GLY A 97 -17.53 -7.92 -3.58
N ASP A 98 -17.67 -6.90 -2.74
CA ASP A 98 -16.73 -5.77 -2.64
C ASP A 98 -15.31 -6.27 -2.40
N THR A 99 -14.39 -5.84 -3.25
CA THR A 99 -13.00 -6.30 -3.25
C THR A 99 -12.07 -5.12 -3.48
N MET A 100 -10.96 -5.08 -2.76
CA MET A 100 -9.86 -4.15 -3.06
C MET A 100 -8.84 -4.83 -3.98
N LEU A 101 -8.39 -4.10 -4.99
CA LEU A 101 -7.25 -4.48 -5.82
C LEU A 101 -6.10 -3.53 -5.48
N LEU A 102 -5.00 -4.09 -4.99
CA LEU A 102 -3.75 -3.38 -4.73
C LEU A 102 -2.71 -3.87 -5.73
N VAL A 103 -2.03 -2.94 -6.41
CA VAL A 103 -1.04 -3.21 -7.47
C VAL A 103 0.23 -2.42 -7.18
#